data_AF-A0A146M3Y3-F1
#
_entry.id   AF-A0A146M3Y3-F1
#
_cell.length_a   1.000
_cell.length_b   1.000
_cell.length_c   1.000
_cell.angle_alpha   90.00
_cell.angle_beta   90.00
_cell.angle_gamma   90.00
#
_symmetry.space_group_name_H-M   'P 1'
#
loop_
_entity.id
_entity.type
_entity.pdbx_description
1 polymer ?
#
loop_
_entity_poly.entity_id
_entity_poly.type
_entity_poly.pdbx_seq_one_letter_code
_entity_poly.pdbx_strand_id
1 'polypeptide(L)'
;MNGTQDRGALIVLEGCDCSGKSTQCRRIVEKLRSSKIQAELVSFPDRTTPIGSLINDYLKKDVHVADQVIHLLFAANRWERAEELKSLVNKGVTVVVDRYSYSGVAYSAAKKVPCAISTWQIIFVLHVTEYKEAMCGTLLAEGFT
;
A
#
# COMPACT_ATOMS: atom_id res chain seq x y z
N MET A 1 7.56 -29.44 -20.56
CA MET A 1 8.38 -28.46 -19.83
C MET A 1 7.44 -27.44 -19.20
N ASN A 2 6.88 -27.75 -18.03
CA ASN A 2 6.09 -26.77 -17.27
C ASN A 2 7.06 -25.97 -16.41
N GLY A 3 7.69 -24.96 -17.00
CA GLY A 3 8.37 -23.94 -16.20
C GLY A 3 7.29 -23.19 -15.44
N THR A 4 7.26 -23.33 -14.12
CA THR A 4 6.55 -22.40 -13.25
C THR A 4 7.04 -21.01 -13.63
N GLN A 5 6.17 -20.15 -14.17
CA GLN A 5 6.56 -18.76 -14.36
C GLN A 5 6.82 -18.16 -12.97
N ASP A 6 8.06 -17.74 -12.73
CA ASP A 6 8.42 -17.12 -11.48
C ASP A 6 7.65 -15.82 -11.30
N ARG A 7 6.90 -15.71 -10.19
CA ARG A 7 6.18 -14.49 -9.83
C ARG A 7 7.14 -13.34 -9.60
N GLY A 8 6.67 -12.11 -9.82
CA GLY A 8 7.40 -10.90 -9.46
C GLY A 8 7.48 -10.70 -7.95
N ALA A 9 8.35 -9.78 -7.53
CA ALA A 9 8.40 -9.33 -6.14
C ALA A 9 7.49 -8.11 -5.90
N LEU A 10 6.90 -8.02 -4.71
CA LEU A 10 6.27 -6.78 -4.23
C LEU A 10 7.22 -6.14 -3.21
N ILE A 11 7.83 -5.01 -3.57
CA ILE A 11 8.85 -4.33 -2.77
C ILE A 11 8.26 -3.02 -2.27
N VAL A 12 8.09 -2.88 -0.95
CA VAL A 12 7.53 -1.67 -0.35
C VAL A 12 8.64 -0.84 0.31
N LEU A 13 8.69 0.46 0.03
CA LEU A 13 9.57 1.40 0.71
C LEU A 13 8.76 2.31 1.63
N GLU A 14 9.08 2.23 2.93
CA GLU A 14 8.49 3.03 4.00
C GLU A 14 9.54 3.95 4.66
N GLY A 15 9.08 4.98 5.36
CA GLY A 15 9.95 5.89 6.11
C GLY A 15 9.44 7.31 6.22
N CYS A 16 10.12 8.12 7.04
CA CYS A 16 9.75 9.50 7.36
C CYS A 16 9.60 10.42 6.13
N ASP A 17 8.84 11.49 6.27
CA ASP A 17 8.75 12.50 5.22
C ASP A 17 10.12 13.09 4.87
N CYS A 18 10.29 13.43 3.59
CA CYS A 18 11.55 13.92 3.03
C CYS A 18 12.76 12.97 3.12
N SER A 19 12.58 11.69 3.47
CA SER A 19 13.67 10.69 3.47
C SER A 19 14.13 10.23 2.08
N GLY A 20 13.57 10.79 1.01
CA GLY A 20 13.98 10.47 -0.38
C GLY A 20 13.39 9.17 -0.96
N LYS A 21 12.35 8.59 -0.35
CA LYS A 21 11.69 7.34 -0.80
C LYS A 21 11.36 7.35 -2.29
N SER A 22 10.66 8.37 -2.78
CA SER A 22 10.26 8.45 -4.19
C SER A 22 11.45 8.43 -5.14
N THR A 23 12.56 9.04 -4.74
CA THR A 23 13.81 9.00 -5.52
C THR A 23 14.41 7.60 -5.53
N GLN A 24 14.42 6.91 -4.38
CA GLN A 24 14.94 5.54 -4.29
C GLN A 24 14.05 4.55 -5.04
N CYS A 25 12.73 4.64 -4.92
CA CYS A 25 11.81 3.77 -5.67
C CYS A 25 12.02 3.88 -7.19
N ARG A 26 12.17 5.12 -7.72
CA ARG A 26 12.48 5.34 -9.13
C ARG A 26 13.80 4.68 -9.54
N ARG A 27 14.87 4.88 -8.75
CA ARG A 27 16.19 4.28 -9.01
C ARG A 27 16.14 2.75 -8.99
N ILE A 28 15.39 2.15 -8.07
CA ILE A 28 15.21 0.69 -8.00
C ILE A 28 14.52 0.19 -9.28
N VAL A 29 13.42 0.81 -9.70
CA VAL A 29 12.70 0.41 -10.92
C VAL A 29 13.56 0.58 -12.16
N GLU A 30 14.27 1.70 -12.30
CA GLU A 30 15.22 1.94 -13.39
C GLU A 30 16.32 0.87 -13.42
N LYS A 31 16.88 0.53 -12.26
CA LYS A 31 17.91 -0.50 -12.15
C LYS A 31 17.38 -1.88 -12.55
N LEU A 32 16.21 -2.28 -12.07
CA LEU A 32 15.57 -3.54 -12.43
C LEU A 32 15.32 -3.62 -13.94
N ARG A 33 14.76 -2.56 -14.53
CA ARG A 33 14.53 -2.47 -15.98
C ARG A 33 15.83 -2.55 -16.78
N SER A 34 16.90 -1.89 -16.32
CA SER A 34 18.23 -1.98 -16.96
C SER A 34 18.81 -3.40 -16.94
N SER A 35 18.43 -4.20 -15.94
CA SER A 35 18.79 -5.61 -15.80
C SER A 35 17.81 -6.56 -16.51
N LYS A 36 16.94 -6.04 -17.39
CA LYS A 36 15.90 -6.79 -18.13
C LYS A 36 14.86 -7.48 -17.23
N ILE A 37 14.68 -7.00 -16.00
CA ILE A 37 13.62 -7.44 -15.10
C ILE A 37 12.42 -6.51 -15.31
N GLN A 38 11.24 -7.08 -15.54
CA GLN A 38 10.01 -6.29 -15.64
C GLN A 38 9.70 -5.68 -14.28
N ALA A 39 9.58 -4.35 -14.22
CA ALA A 39 9.28 -3.66 -12.98
C ALA A 39 8.35 -2.46 -13.19
N GLU A 40 7.47 -2.24 -12.22
CA GLU A 40 6.54 -1.12 -12.18
C GLU A 40 6.64 -0.35 -10.86
N LEU A 41 6.43 0.97 -10.95
CA LEU A 41 6.41 1.86 -9.79
C LEU A 41 4.96 2.21 -9.47
N VAL A 42 4.55 1.97 -8.23
CA VAL A 42 3.26 2.37 -7.69
C VAL A 42 3.48 3.23 -6.45
N SER A 43 2.60 4.21 -6.21
CA SER A 43 2.70 5.10 -5.05
C SER A 43 1.33 5.29 -4.42
N PHE A 44 1.28 5.29 -3.08
CA PHE A 44 0.05 5.60 -2.35
C PHE A 44 0.14 6.92 -1.57
N PRO A 45 -0.97 7.70 -1.49
CA PRO A 45 -2.27 7.44 -2.11
C PRO A 45 -2.23 7.63 -3.64
N ASP A 46 -2.98 6.82 -4.37
CA ASP A 46 -3.20 6.99 -5.81
C ASP A 46 -4.25 8.08 -6.04
N ARG A 47 -3.76 9.30 -6.30
CA ARG A 47 -4.55 10.53 -6.49
C ARG A 47 -5.35 10.58 -7.79
N THR A 48 -5.21 9.59 -8.68
CA THR A 48 -5.96 9.55 -9.95
C THR A 48 -7.38 9.04 -9.79
N THR A 49 -7.65 8.33 -8.69
CA THR A 49 -8.97 7.79 -8.36
C THR A 49 -9.85 8.84 -7.67
N PRO A 50 -11.20 8.70 -7.69
CA PRO A 50 -12.10 9.57 -6.93
C PRO A 50 -11.76 9.61 -5.43
N ILE A 51 -11.44 8.45 -4.83
CA ILE A 51 -11.02 8.36 -3.41
C ILE A 51 -9.69 9.10 -3.21
N GLY A 52 -8.73 8.89 -4.10
CA GLY A 52 -7.44 9.56 -4.09
C GLY A 52 -7.52 11.07 -4.21
N SER A 53 -8.45 11.59 -5.03
CA SER A 53 -8.71 13.02 -5.15
C SER A 53 -9.21 13.59 -3.81
N LEU A 54 -10.18 12.93 -3.18
CA LEU A 54 -10.70 13.35 -1.87
C LEU A 54 -9.60 13.33 -0.79
N ILE A 55 -8.74 12.30 -0.80
CA ILE A 55 -7.57 12.24 0.10
C ILE A 55 -6.62 13.42 -0.17
N ASN A 56 -6.38 13.75 -1.43
CA ASN A 56 -5.51 14.85 -1.81
C ASN A 56 -6.06 16.20 -1.33
N ASP A 57 -7.35 16.45 -1.46
CA ASP A 57 -7.99 17.69 -1.03
C ASP A 57 -7.97 17.82 0.50
N TYR A 58 -8.15 16.70 1.20
CA TYR A 58 -7.93 16.63 2.64
C TYR A 58 -6.48 16.97 3.04
N LEU A 59 -5.47 16.41 2.36
CA LEU A 59 -4.06 16.68 2.64
C LEU A 59 -3.68 18.14 2.38
N LYS A 60 -4.33 18.80 1.40
CA LYS A 60 -4.19 20.23 1.13
C LYS A 60 -4.92 21.13 2.15
N LYS A 61 -5.76 20.54 3.01
CA LYS A 61 -6.66 21.22 3.95
C LYS A 61 -7.79 22.00 3.26
N ASP A 62 -8.13 21.62 2.03
CA ASP A 62 -9.23 22.22 1.27
C ASP A 62 -10.60 21.69 1.75
N VAL A 63 -10.62 20.48 2.32
CA VAL A 63 -11.82 19.83 2.85
C VAL A 63 -11.57 19.31 4.26
N HIS A 64 -12.54 19.49 5.14
CA HIS A 64 -12.52 18.90 6.49
C HIS A 64 -13.19 17.52 6.48
N VAL A 65 -12.42 16.47 6.76
CA VAL A 65 -12.88 15.09 6.90
C VAL A 65 -12.50 14.59 8.29
N ALA A 66 -13.40 13.87 8.96
CA ALA A 66 -13.10 13.28 10.26
C ALA A 66 -11.91 12.31 10.16
N ASP A 67 -11.04 12.30 11.17
CA ASP A 67 -9.79 11.51 11.16
C ASP A 67 -10.03 10.00 10.97
N GLN A 68 -11.15 9.48 11.48
CA GLN A 68 -11.55 8.09 11.29
C GLN A 68 -11.92 7.81 9.83
N VAL A 69 -12.64 8.73 9.20
CA VAL A 69 -13.12 8.58 7.82
C VAL A 69 -11.95 8.64 6.85
N ILE A 70 -11.05 9.61 7.00
CA ILE A 70 -9.89 9.72 6.11
C ILE A 70 -8.99 8.48 6.20
N HIS A 71 -8.84 7.89 7.38
CA HIS A 71 -8.03 6.69 7.55
C HIS A 71 -8.63 5.50 6.79
N LEU A 72 -9.95 5.32 6.82
CA LEU A 72 -10.65 4.31 6.02
C LEU A 72 -10.53 4.60 4.52
N LEU A 73 -10.57 5.86 4.09
CA LEU A 73 -10.35 6.23 2.69
C LEU A 73 -8.95 5.85 2.21
N PHE A 74 -7.91 6.05 3.03
CA PHE A 74 -6.56 5.57 2.71
C PHE A 74 -6.49 4.04 2.55
N ALA A 75 -7.22 3.29 3.37
CA ALA A 75 -7.31 1.83 3.23
C ALA A 75 -8.07 1.42 1.96
N ALA A 76 -9.21 2.07 1.70
CA ALA A 76 -10.01 1.84 0.50
C ALA A 76 -9.20 2.12 -0.78
N ASN A 77 -8.43 3.20 -0.81
CA ASN A 77 -7.58 3.54 -1.95
C ASN A 77 -6.50 2.49 -2.26
N ARG A 78 -5.98 1.79 -1.24
CA ARG A 78 -5.10 0.63 -1.45
C ARG A 78 -5.85 -0.57 -2.01
N TRP A 79 -7.06 -0.81 -1.52
CA TRP A 79 -7.91 -1.91 -2.01
C TRP A 79 -8.33 -1.73 -3.47
N GLU A 80 -8.54 -0.51 -3.95
CA GLU A 80 -8.84 -0.23 -5.37
C GLU A 80 -7.75 -0.80 -6.31
N ARG A 81 -6.49 -0.81 -5.86
CA ARG A 81 -5.34 -1.28 -6.64
C ARG A 81 -4.92 -2.73 -6.32
N ALA A 82 -5.49 -3.36 -5.31
CA ALA A 82 -5.00 -4.64 -4.78
C ALA A 82 -5.03 -5.79 -5.80
N GLU A 83 -6.14 -5.93 -6.54
CA GLU A 83 -6.27 -6.98 -7.56
C GLU A 83 -5.34 -6.77 -8.75
N GLU A 84 -5.10 -5.53 -9.15
CA GLU A 84 -4.13 -5.21 -10.20
C GLU A 84 -2.70 -5.53 -9.76
N LEU A 85 -2.30 -5.11 -8.55
CA LEU A 85 -0.97 -5.41 -8.01
C LEU A 85 -0.73 -6.92 -7.92
N LYS A 86 -1.75 -7.67 -7.47
CA LYS A 86 -1.72 -9.14 -7.45
C LYS A 86 -1.58 -9.72 -8.86
N SER A 87 -2.31 -9.17 -9.84
CA SER A 87 -2.21 -9.58 -11.25
C SER A 87 -0.81 -9.34 -11.82
N LEU A 88 -0.22 -8.17 -11.56
CA LEU A 88 1.13 -7.82 -12.02
C LEU A 88 2.18 -8.77 -11.44
N VAL A 89 2.14 -8.99 -10.12
CA VAL A 89 3.04 -9.91 -9.42
C VAL A 89 2.91 -11.33 -10.00
N ASN A 90 1.69 -11.82 -10.22
CA ASN A 90 1.46 -13.15 -10.78
C ASN A 90 1.92 -13.28 -12.25
N LYS A 91 2.02 -12.17 -12.99
CA LYS A 91 2.57 -12.13 -14.36
C LYS A 91 4.11 -12.04 -14.40
N GLY A 92 4.79 -12.10 -13.25
CA GLY A 92 6.25 -11.98 -13.19
C GLY A 92 6.76 -10.54 -13.09
N VAL A 93 5.88 -9.54 -12.95
CA VAL A 93 6.26 -8.13 -12.85
C VAL A 93 6.61 -7.78 -11.41
N THR A 94 7.81 -7.24 -11.19
CA THR A 94 8.21 -6.74 -9.88
C THR A 94 7.61 -5.37 -9.63
N VAL A 95 6.79 -5.23 -8.60
CA VAL A 95 6.15 -3.97 -8.24
C VAL A 95 6.92 -3.32 -7.10
N VAL A 96 7.40 -2.10 -7.30
CA VAL A 96 8.00 -1.25 -6.26
C VAL A 96 6.97 -0.23 -5.81
N VAL A 97 6.68 -0.18 -4.51
CA VAL A 97 5.63 0.63 -3.91
C VAL A 97 6.21 1.71 -3.01
N ASP A 98 5.95 2.98 -3.32
CA ASP A 98 6.26 4.13 -2.46
C ASP A 98 5.08 4.40 -1.50
N ARG A 99 5.28 4.05 -0.21
CA ARG A 99 4.29 4.07 0.89
C ARG A 99 3.14 3.06 0.72
N TYR A 100 2.79 2.34 1.79
CA TYR A 100 1.73 1.34 1.80
C TYR A 100 0.97 1.33 3.15
N SER A 101 0.68 0.17 3.72
CA SER A 101 -0.13 0.00 4.94
C SER A 101 0.51 0.63 6.19
N TYR A 102 1.83 0.56 6.34
CA TYR A 102 2.53 1.04 7.53
C TYR A 102 2.50 2.56 7.68
N SER A 103 2.55 3.30 6.56
CA SER A 103 2.32 4.75 6.57
C SER A 103 0.92 5.09 7.14
N GLY A 104 -0.12 4.34 6.80
CA GLY A 104 -1.48 4.60 7.29
C GLY A 104 -1.62 4.48 8.80
N VAL A 105 -0.98 3.46 9.40
CA VAL A 105 -0.99 3.22 10.85
C VAL A 105 -0.20 4.29 11.58
N ALA A 106 0.99 4.65 11.07
CA ALA A 106 1.85 5.66 11.69
C ALA A 106 1.20 7.05 11.74
N TYR A 107 0.55 7.49 10.67
CA TYR A 107 -0.12 8.81 10.65
C TYR A 107 -1.36 8.87 11.55
N SER A 108 -2.14 7.80 11.61
CA SER A 108 -3.30 7.75 12.50
C SER A 108 -2.89 7.69 13.97
N ALA A 109 -1.81 7.00 14.31
CA ALA A 109 -1.29 6.98 15.67
C ALA A 109 -0.69 8.34 16.10
N ALA A 110 -0.11 9.10 15.16
CA ALA A 110 0.46 10.41 15.45
C ALA A 110 -0.62 11.49 15.70
N LYS A 111 -1.81 11.32 15.13
CA LYS A 111 -2.97 12.15 15.47
C LYS A 111 -3.49 11.69 16.82
N LYS A 112 -3.27 12.52 17.85
CA LYS A 112 -3.71 12.27 19.23
C LYS A 112 -5.24 12.27 19.33
N VAL A 113 -5.90 11.21 18.85
CA VAL A 113 -7.33 11.00 19.03
C VAL A 113 -7.59 10.83 20.54
N PRO A 114 -8.50 11.59 21.17
CA PRO A 114 -8.71 11.54 22.62
C PRO A 114 -8.98 10.12 23.13
N CYS A 115 -8.21 9.72 24.15
CA CYS A 115 -8.04 8.38 24.72
C CYS A 115 -9.31 7.70 25.31
N ALA A 116 -10.49 8.29 25.17
CA ALA A 116 -11.72 7.71 25.73
C ALA A 116 -12.33 6.61 24.84
N ILE A 117 -11.95 6.54 23.55
CA ILE A 117 -12.49 5.57 22.60
C ILE A 117 -11.36 4.95 21.78
N SER A 118 -10.99 3.73 22.16
CA SER A 118 -10.66 2.60 21.28
C SER A 118 -9.22 2.37 20.78
N THR A 119 -8.45 1.65 21.60
CA THR A 119 -7.55 0.57 21.13
C THR A 119 -8.25 -0.32 20.09
N TRP A 120 -9.58 -0.46 20.18
CA TRP A 120 -10.44 -1.14 19.22
C TRP A 120 -10.48 -0.54 17.80
N GLN A 121 -10.22 0.75 17.57
CA GLN A 121 -10.21 1.31 16.20
C GLN A 121 -8.93 0.94 15.47
N ILE A 122 -7.79 1.03 16.15
CA ILE A 122 -6.51 0.57 15.60
C ILE A 122 -6.57 -0.94 15.40
N ILE A 123 -7.09 -1.70 16.37
CA ILE A 123 -7.31 -3.14 16.22
C ILE A 123 -8.29 -3.44 15.09
N PHE A 124 -9.42 -2.76 14.96
CA PHE A 124 -10.39 -3.02 13.88
C PHE A 124 -9.79 -2.69 12.51
N VAL A 125 -9.03 -1.61 12.37
CA VAL A 125 -8.42 -1.28 11.08
C VAL A 125 -7.26 -2.23 10.77
N LEU A 126 -6.42 -2.57 11.75
CA LEU A 126 -5.43 -3.64 11.61
C LEU A 126 -6.11 -4.95 11.25
N HIS A 127 -7.20 -5.32 11.91
CA HIS A 127 -7.96 -6.53 11.62
C HIS A 127 -8.60 -6.46 10.23
N VAL A 128 -9.10 -5.31 9.77
CA VAL A 128 -9.67 -5.16 8.41
C VAL A 128 -8.56 -5.23 7.34
N THR A 129 -7.38 -4.67 7.58
CA THR A 129 -6.23 -4.80 6.68
C THR A 129 -5.63 -6.20 6.72
N GLU A 130 -5.48 -6.80 7.90
CA GLU A 130 -4.96 -8.15 8.14
C GLU A 130 -5.95 -9.22 7.71
N TYR A 131 -7.27 -9.08 7.83
CA TYR A 131 -8.22 -10.14 7.42
C TYR A 131 -8.10 -10.42 5.92
N LYS A 132 -7.81 -9.41 5.10
CA LYS A 132 -7.58 -9.57 3.66
C LYS A 132 -6.13 -9.84 3.30
N GLU A 133 -5.16 -9.23 3.97
CA GLU A 133 -3.73 -9.58 3.78
C GLU A 133 -3.43 -11.00 4.25
N ALA A 134 -4.05 -11.47 5.33
CA ALA A 134 -4.02 -12.86 5.79
C ALA A 134 -4.80 -13.77 4.83
N MET A 135 -5.97 -13.40 4.31
CA MET A 135 -6.60 -14.22 3.24
C MET A 135 -5.76 -14.30 1.96
N CYS A 136 -5.02 -13.25 1.61
CA CYS A 136 -4.07 -13.24 0.49
C CYS A 136 -2.76 -13.99 0.83
N GLY A 137 -2.32 -13.93 2.09
CA GLY A 137 -1.13 -14.59 2.63
C GLY A 137 -1.32 -16.07 2.94
N THR A 138 -2.52 -16.50 3.31
CA THR A 138 -2.90 -17.91 3.50
C THR A 138 -2.98 -18.62 2.15
N LEU A 139 -3.43 -17.93 1.09
CA LEU A 139 -3.29 -18.43 -0.30
C LEU A 139 -1.83 -18.49 -0.79
N LEU A 140 -0.90 -17.79 -0.14
CA LEU A 140 0.55 -17.94 -0.37
C LEU A 140 1.21 -18.98 0.55
N ALA A 141 0.54 -19.41 1.63
CA ALA A 141 1.05 -20.41 2.57
C ALA A 141 0.52 -21.82 2.26
N GLU A 142 -0.67 -21.96 1.67
CA GLU A 142 -1.26 -23.27 1.33
C GLU A 142 -0.72 -23.90 0.03
N GLY A 143 0.31 -23.30 -0.58
CA GLY A 143 1.02 -23.83 -1.76
C GLY A 143 2.48 -24.22 -1.51
N PHE A 144 2.93 -24.25 -0.25
CA PHE A 144 4.29 -24.67 0.13
C PHE A 144 4.29 -26.05 0.79
N THR A 145 4.08 -27.09 -0.01
CA THR A 145 4.71 -28.41 0.11
C THR A 145 4.71 -29.08 -1.25
#